data_AF-A0A9D8IKM1-F1
#
_entry.id   AF-A0A9D8IKM1-F1
#
_cell.length_a   1.000
_cell.length_b   1.000
_cell.length_c   1.000
_cell.angle_alpha   90.00
_cell.angle_beta   90.00
_cell.angle_gamma   90.00
#
_symmetry.space_group_name_H-M   'P 1'
#
loop_
_entity.id
_entity.type
_entity.pdbx_description
1 polymer ?
#
loop_
_entity_poly.entity_id
_entity_poly.type
_entity_poly.pdbx_seq_one_letter_code
_entity_poly.pdbx_strand_id
1 'polypeptide(L)'
;GIVAPMLLDGPINGASFKAYVEQVLAPVIRPGDLVVLDNLSSHKTAMVRKTLEDYGIRTRYLPPYGPDLNPIENAFSKLKGLVKSAGKRTIAGLWDVVGQLIDQFSSEECSNYFRHCGYDSKPICKALLSIGSLCLAFIWRSVHRLGGRPSQAFTSLLPVQRPLAAFET
;
A
#
# COMPACT_ATOMS: atom_id res chain seq x y z
N GLY A 1 -9.12 -5.50 0.40
CA GLY A 1 -9.04 -4.33 -0.48
C GLY A 1 -7.67 -3.71 -0.32
N ILE A 2 -7.56 -2.44 -0.69
CA ILE A 2 -6.37 -1.61 -0.42
C ILE A 2 -6.25 -1.39 1.09
N VAL A 3 -5.03 -1.39 1.62
CA VAL A 3 -4.73 -1.02 3.01
C VAL A 3 -3.50 -0.11 3.06
N ALA A 4 -3.30 0.57 4.18
CA ALA A 4 -2.17 1.49 4.34
C ALA A 4 -1.96 2.44 3.12
N PRO A 5 -3.01 3.08 2.58
CA PRO A 5 -2.81 4.04 1.51
C PRO A 5 -2.19 5.34 2.06
N MET A 6 -1.22 5.89 1.34
CA MET A 6 -0.56 7.15 1.66
C MET A 6 -0.35 7.97 0.39
N LEU A 7 -0.77 9.23 0.46
CA LEU A 7 -0.48 10.25 -0.54
C LEU A 7 0.69 11.10 -0.05
N LEU A 8 1.64 11.33 -0.94
CA LEU A 8 2.76 12.22 -0.73
C LEU A 8 2.56 13.48 -1.57
N ASP A 9 3.13 14.58 -1.10
CA ASP A 9 3.39 15.75 -1.94
C ASP A 9 4.88 15.70 -2.32
N GLY A 10 5.17 15.46 -3.60
CA GLY A 10 6.53 15.26 -4.10
C GLY A 10 6.95 13.79 -4.27
N PRO A 11 8.17 13.54 -4.79
CA PRO A 11 8.60 12.21 -5.20
C PRO A 11 8.91 11.29 -4.02
N ILE A 12 8.69 10.00 -4.20
CA ILE A 12 9.17 8.98 -3.28
C ILE A 12 10.70 8.87 -3.27
N ASN A 13 11.27 8.83 -2.06
CA ASN A 13 12.68 8.58 -1.81
C ASN A 13 12.83 7.65 -0.58
N GLY A 14 14.07 7.32 -0.20
CA GLY A 14 14.31 6.43 0.94
C GLY A 14 13.73 6.95 2.26
N ALA A 15 13.74 8.27 2.49
CA ALA A 15 13.21 8.88 3.71
C ALA A 15 11.69 8.85 3.76
N SER A 16 11.00 9.23 2.68
CA SER A 16 9.55 9.14 2.63
C SER A 16 9.05 7.69 2.65
N PHE A 17 9.78 6.76 2.04
CA PHE A 17 9.45 5.34 2.14
C PHE A 17 9.69 4.76 3.53
N LYS A 18 10.74 5.18 4.25
CA LYS A 18 10.90 4.82 5.66
C LYS A 18 9.72 5.31 6.49
N ALA A 19 9.36 6.59 6.35
CA ALA A 19 8.22 7.15 7.08
C ALA A 19 6.92 6.37 6.80
N TYR A 20 6.70 5.98 5.55
CA TYR A 20 5.61 5.10 5.16
C TYR A 20 5.63 3.74 5.90
N VAL A 21 6.79 3.09 5.95
CA VAL A 21 6.96 1.81 6.64
C VAL A 21 6.59 1.95 8.12
N GLU A 22 7.13 2.97 8.79
CA GLU A 22 6.95 3.18 10.23
C GLU A 22 5.52 3.57 10.60
N GLN A 23 4.94 4.51 9.85
CA GLN A 23 3.74 5.22 10.27
C GLN A 23 2.45 4.62 9.67
N VAL A 24 2.54 3.97 8.52
CA VAL A 24 1.36 3.55 7.76
C VAL A 24 1.31 2.04 7.62
N LEU A 25 2.43 1.43 7.24
CA LEU A 25 2.48 0.00 6.98
C LEU A 25 2.59 -0.83 8.25
N ALA A 26 3.60 -0.58 9.09
CA ALA A 26 3.90 -1.40 10.26
C ALA A 26 2.68 -1.58 11.19
N PRO A 27 1.86 -0.54 11.44
CA PRO A 27 0.67 -0.68 12.29
C PRO A 27 -0.38 -1.69 11.76
N VAL A 28 -0.42 -1.93 10.46
CA VAL A 28 -1.41 -2.84 9.85
C VAL A 28 -0.86 -4.22 9.54
N ILE A 29 0.47 -4.42 9.58
CA ILE A 29 1.18 -5.70 9.37
C ILE A 29 0.85 -6.70 10.47
N ARG A 30 0.66 -7.96 10.08
CA ARG A 30 0.44 -9.09 10.98
C ARG A 30 1.57 -10.10 10.84
N PRO A 31 1.89 -10.87 11.90
CA PRO A 31 2.80 -11.99 11.79
C PRO A 31 2.39 -12.95 10.67
N GLY A 32 3.34 -13.29 9.80
CA GLY A 32 3.11 -14.17 8.64
C GLY A 32 2.79 -13.44 7.34
N ASP A 33 2.54 -12.13 7.37
CA ASP A 33 2.39 -11.33 6.16
C ASP A 33 3.73 -11.25 5.41
N LEU A 34 3.67 -11.30 4.08
CA LEU A 34 4.81 -11.08 3.20
C LEU A 34 4.64 -9.78 2.43
N VAL A 35 5.60 -8.88 2.58
CA VAL A 35 5.67 -7.64 1.83
C VAL A 35 6.38 -7.84 0.48
N VAL A 36 5.68 -7.62 -0.63
CA VAL A 36 6.29 -7.64 -1.97
C VAL A 36 6.62 -6.21 -2.39
N LEU A 37 7.89 -5.95 -2.73
CA LEU A 37 8.42 -4.66 -3.12
C LEU A 37 8.83 -4.68 -4.60
N ASP A 38 8.60 -3.57 -5.30
CA ASP A 38 9.22 -3.36 -6.61
C ASP A 38 10.74 -3.10 -6.46
N ASN A 39 11.42 -2.92 -7.60
CA ASN A 39 12.87 -2.76 -7.64
C ASN A 39 13.40 -1.33 -7.47
N LEU A 40 12.57 -0.36 -7.08
CA LEU A 40 12.97 1.04 -6.93
C LEU A 40 14.13 1.17 -5.93
N SER A 41 15.11 2.02 -6.26
CA SER A 41 16.29 2.25 -5.40
C SER A 41 15.92 2.75 -3.99
N SER A 42 14.85 3.54 -3.89
CA SER A 42 14.27 4.03 -2.63
C SER A 42 13.90 2.91 -1.65
N HIS A 43 13.47 1.74 -2.15
CA HIS A 43 13.15 0.56 -1.31
C HIS A 43 14.38 -0.16 -0.79
N LYS A 44 15.52 0.01 -1.45
CA LYS A 44 16.71 -0.83 -1.24
C LYS A 44 17.76 -0.18 -0.36
N THR A 45 17.54 1.05 0.08
CA THR A 45 18.46 1.77 0.96
C THR A 45 18.71 0.99 2.26
N ALA A 46 19.92 1.08 2.82
CA ALA A 46 20.27 0.39 4.07
C ALA A 46 19.31 0.77 5.21
N MET A 47 18.93 2.04 5.26
CA MET A 47 17.98 2.57 6.24
C MET A 47 16.59 1.92 6.12
N VAL A 48 16.07 1.76 4.91
CA VAL A 48 14.76 1.11 4.67
C VAL A 48 14.81 -0.37 5.03
N ARG A 49 15.88 -1.08 4.63
CA ARG A 49 16.06 -2.50 4.97
C ARG A 49 16.06 -2.72 6.47
N LYS A 50 16.85 -1.92 7.19
CA LYS A 50 16.89 -1.94 8.65
C LYS A 50 15.51 -1.67 9.26
N THR A 51 14.79 -0.67 8.76
CA THR A 51 13.44 -0.34 9.25
C THR A 51 12.49 -1.53 9.08
N LEU A 52 12.47 -2.16 7.90
CA LEU A 52 11.63 -3.34 7.65
C LEU A 52 11.98 -4.50 8.61
N GLU A 53 13.28 -4.72 8.86
CA GLU A 53 13.77 -5.73 9.79
C GLU A 53 13.39 -5.44 11.25
N ASP A 54 13.54 -4.19 11.70
CA ASP A 54 13.21 -3.73 13.05
C ASP A 54 11.71 -3.94 13.38
N TYR A 55 10.83 -3.80 12.38
CA TYR A 55 9.39 -4.10 12.50
C TYR A 55 9.03 -5.56 12.20
N GLY A 56 10.01 -6.45 11.98
CA GLY A 56 9.78 -7.88 11.70
C GLY A 56 9.07 -8.15 10.37
N ILE A 57 9.15 -7.20 9.42
CA ILE A 57 8.45 -7.26 8.14
C ILE A 57 9.23 -8.14 7.17
N ARG A 58 8.64 -9.29 6.83
CA ARG A 58 9.19 -10.20 5.81
C ARG A 58 9.03 -9.58 4.44
N THR A 59 10.12 -9.39 3.69
CA THR A 59 10.05 -8.77 2.35
C THR A 59 10.52 -9.69 1.22
N ARG A 60 9.99 -9.47 0.02
CA ARG A 60 10.47 -10.03 -1.26
C ARG A 60 10.49 -8.94 -2.31
N TYR A 61 11.58 -8.85 -3.06
CA TYR A 61 11.67 -7.95 -4.21
C TYR A 61 11.21 -8.68 -5.45
N LEU A 62 10.47 -8.00 -6.31
CA LEU A 62 10.14 -8.50 -7.65
C LEU A 62 11.43 -8.68 -8.47
N PRO A 63 11.44 -9.58 -9.48
CA PRO A 63 12.53 -9.62 -10.44
C PRO A 63 12.60 -8.32 -11.27
N PRO A 64 13.78 -7.92 -11.77
CA PRO A 64 13.89 -6.80 -12.70
C PRO A 64 12.98 -7.01 -13.91
N TYR A 65 12.29 -5.95 -14.35
CA TYR A 65 11.41 -5.97 -15.52
C TYR A 65 10.27 -7.00 -15.48
N GLY A 66 9.76 -7.34 -14.29
CA GLY A 66 8.57 -8.20 -14.11
C GLY A 66 7.29 -7.45 -13.73
N PRO A 67 6.81 -6.45 -14.51
CA PRO A 67 5.59 -5.72 -14.18
C PRO A 67 4.35 -6.64 -14.19
N ASP A 68 4.37 -7.70 -15.00
CA ASP A 68 3.30 -8.71 -15.05
C ASP A 68 3.16 -9.50 -13.74
N LEU A 69 4.20 -9.47 -12.90
CA LEU A 69 4.22 -10.09 -11.58
C LEU A 69 3.84 -9.10 -10.47
N ASN A 70 3.40 -7.89 -10.80
CA ASN A 70 3.06 -6.85 -9.83
C ASN A 70 1.53 -6.60 -9.80
N PRO A 71 0.80 -7.16 -8.82
CA PRO A 71 -0.67 -7.09 -8.76
C PRO A 71 -1.24 -5.67 -8.76
N ILE A 72 -0.44 -4.68 -8.39
CA ILE A 72 -0.86 -3.29 -8.41
C ILE A 72 -0.98 -2.70 -9.82
N GLU A 73 -0.28 -3.18 -10.84
CA GLU A 73 -0.35 -2.53 -12.15
C GLU A 73 -1.80 -2.52 -12.66
N ASN A 74 -2.56 -3.57 -12.33
CA ASN A 74 -4.01 -3.65 -12.53
C ASN A 74 -4.79 -2.63 -11.69
N ALA A 75 -4.57 -2.60 -10.38
CA ALA A 75 -5.27 -1.70 -9.48
C ALA A 75 -5.01 -0.21 -9.81
N PHE A 76 -3.76 0.11 -10.13
CA PHE A 76 -3.32 1.46 -10.44
C PHE A 76 -3.79 1.92 -11.82
N SER A 77 -3.85 1.02 -12.81
CA SER A 77 -4.47 1.31 -14.10
C SER A 77 -5.93 1.70 -13.94
N LYS A 78 -6.69 0.95 -13.10
CA LYS A 78 -8.07 1.31 -12.75
C LYS A 78 -8.14 2.65 -12.01
N LEU A 79 -7.34 2.85 -10.96
CA LEU A 79 -7.33 4.08 -10.15
C LEU A 79 -7.03 5.32 -11.00
N LYS A 80 -6.02 5.24 -11.88
CA LYS A 80 -5.67 6.31 -12.82
C LYS A 80 -6.84 6.66 -13.73
N GLY A 81 -7.55 5.65 -14.24
CA GLY A 81 -8.76 5.85 -15.04
C GLY A 81 -9.83 6.61 -14.25
N LEU A 82 -10.12 6.18 -13.02
CA LEU A 82 -11.10 6.82 -12.15
C LEU A 82 -10.74 8.26 -11.79
N VAL A 83 -9.48 8.50 -11.42
CA VAL A 83 -8.96 9.85 -11.11
C VAL A 83 -9.06 10.76 -12.32
N LYS A 84 -8.68 10.27 -13.51
CA LYS A 84 -8.78 11.04 -14.76
C LYS A 84 -10.24 11.40 -15.07
N SER A 85 -11.16 10.46 -14.90
CA SER A 85 -12.60 10.70 -15.09
C SER A 85 -13.18 11.69 -14.10
N ALA A 86 -12.66 11.77 -12.87
CA ALA A 86 -13.11 12.72 -11.87
C ALA A 86 -12.70 14.18 -12.15
N GLY A 87 -11.71 14.41 -13.03
CA GLY A 87 -11.40 15.74 -13.57
C GLY A 87 -10.94 16.80 -12.55
N LYS A 88 -10.44 16.38 -11.38
CA LYS A 88 -9.97 17.30 -10.33
C LYS A 88 -8.69 18.01 -10.77
N ARG A 89 -8.63 19.34 -10.60
CA ARG A 89 -7.52 20.20 -11.04
C ARG A 89 -6.73 20.85 -9.90
N THR A 90 -7.00 20.45 -8.67
CA THR A 90 -6.29 20.92 -7.46
C THR A 90 -5.72 19.73 -6.71
N ILE A 91 -4.63 19.95 -5.98
CA ILE A 91 -4.00 18.90 -5.16
C ILE A 91 -4.97 18.42 -4.08
N ALA A 92 -5.64 19.35 -3.38
CA ALA A 92 -6.65 19.00 -2.38
C ALA A 92 -7.80 18.17 -2.98
N GLY A 93 -8.33 18.59 -4.13
CA GLY A 93 -9.39 17.84 -4.81
C GLY A 93 -8.93 16.46 -5.30
N LEU A 94 -7.66 16.33 -5.68
CA LEU A 94 -7.05 15.05 -6.03
C LEU A 94 -6.94 14.12 -4.80
N TRP A 95 -6.54 14.66 -3.66
CA TRP A 95 -6.44 13.88 -2.42
C TRP A 95 -7.81 13.38 -1.95
N ASP A 96 -8.81 14.25 -1.93
CA ASP A 96 -10.17 13.89 -1.53
C ASP A 96 -10.75 12.81 -2.44
N VAL A 97 -10.58 12.96 -3.75
CA VAL A 97 -11.11 11.97 -4.69
C VAL A 97 -10.37 10.64 -4.59
N VAL A 98 -9.04 10.64 -4.44
CA VAL A 98 -8.30 9.39 -4.27
C VAL A 98 -8.73 8.67 -3.00
N GLY A 99 -8.95 9.39 -1.89
CA GLY A 99 -9.49 8.82 -0.66
C GLY A 99 -10.83 8.09 -0.89
N GLN A 100 -11.75 8.71 -1.61
CA GLN A 100 -13.06 8.11 -1.94
C GLN A 100 -12.97 6.94 -2.93
N LEU A 101 -12.06 7.02 -3.91
CA LEU A 101 -11.92 6.00 -4.94
C LEU A 101 -11.27 4.71 -4.41
N ILE A 102 -10.39 4.82 -3.41
CA ILE A 102 -9.71 3.66 -2.82
C ILE A 102 -10.70 2.68 -2.20
N ASP A 103 -11.82 3.15 -1.66
CA ASP A 103 -12.87 2.31 -1.09
C ASP A 103 -13.65 1.49 -2.14
N GLN A 104 -13.52 1.84 -3.43
CA GLN A 104 -14.14 1.08 -4.53
C GLN A 104 -13.37 -0.21 -4.87
N PHE A 105 -12.22 -0.46 -4.25
CA PHE A 105 -11.39 -1.64 -4.50
C PHE A 105 -11.70 -2.73 -3.48
N SER A 106 -12.63 -3.62 -3.85
CA SER A 106 -13.06 -4.71 -2.98
C SER A 106 -11.93 -5.71 -2.69
N SER A 107 -12.06 -6.46 -1.60
CA SER A 107 -11.12 -7.54 -1.28
C SER A 107 -11.09 -8.64 -2.34
N GLU A 108 -12.24 -8.93 -2.95
CA GLU A 108 -12.37 -9.91 -4.03
C GLU A 108 -11.66 -9.43 -5.30
N GLU A 109 -11.88 -8.18 -5.69
CA GLU A 109 -11.21 -7.58 -6.85
C GLU A 109 -9.69 -7.58 -6.65
N CYS A 110 -9.21 -7.15 -5.48
CA CYS A 110 -7.78 -7.20 -5.16
C CYS A 110 -7.25 -8.64 -5.25
N SER A 111 -7.99 -9.63 -4.75
CA SER A 111 -7.60 -11.03 -4.86
C SER A 111 -7.49 -11.50 -6.31
N ASN A 112 -8.32 -10.99 -7.22
CA ASN A 112 -8.24 -11.33 -8.63
C ASN A 112 -6.97 -10.78 -9.28
N TYR A 113 -6.49 -9.60 -8.86
CA TYR A 113 -5.20 -9.07 -9.31
C TYR A 113 -4.02 -9.94 -8.87
N PHE A 114 -4.00 -10.40 -7.62
CA PHE A 114 -2.96 -11.33 -7.14
C PHE A 114 -2.98 -12.63 -7.93
N ARG A 115 -4.16 -13.21 -8.16
CA ARG A 115 -4.30 -14.44 -8.96
C ARG A 115 -3.82 -14.25 -10.39
N HIS A 116 -4.15 -13.11 -11.01
CA HIS A 116 -3.71 -12.78 -12.37
C HIS A 116 -2.19 -12.75 -12.50
N CYS A 117 -1.48 -12.28 -11.48
CA CYS A 117 -0.02 -12.24 -11.44
C CYS A 117 0.64 -13.56 -10.97
N GLY A 118 -0.14 -14.65 -10.84
CA GLY A 118 0.38 -15.97 -10.46
C GLY A 118 0.61 -16.19 -8.96
N TYR A 119 0.08 -15.32 -8.10
CA TYR A 119 0.10 -15.53 -6.66
C TYR A 119 -1.06 -16.46 -6.25
N ASP A 120 -0.75 -17.75 -6.06
CA ASP A 120 -1.71 -18.77 -5.60
C ASP A 120 -1.59 -19.08 -4.10
N SER A 121 -2.74 -19.40 -3.49
CA SER A 121 -3.13 -19.87 -2.12
C SER A 121 -2.16 -19.87 -0.89
N LYS A 122 -0.92 -19.36 -0.92
CA LYS A 122 0.06 -19.40 0.19
C LYS A 122 0.58 -18.00 0.56
N PRO A 123 1.07 -17.83 1.81
CA PRO A 123 0.52 -16.97 2.87
C PRO A 123 0.22 -15.50 2.46
N ILE A 124 -0.46 -14.77 3.34
CA ILE A 124 -0.96 -13.41 3.15
C ILE A 124 0.09 -12.49 2.51
N CYS A 125 -0.02 -12.25 1.20
CA CYS A 125 0.81 -11.29 0.48
C CYS A 125 0.25 -9.89 0.70
N LYS A 126 1.10 -9.03 1.24
CA LYS A 126 0.95 -7.59 1.21
C LYS A 126 1.83 -6.99 0.13
N ALA A 127 1.28 -6.61 -1.01
CA ALA A 127 2.08 -5.87 -1.97
C ALA A 127 2.26 -4.44 -1.44
N LEU A 128 3.49 -3.96 -1.36
CA LEU A 128 3.82 -2.57 -1.02
C LEU A 128 4.20 -1.80 -2.28
N LEU A 129 3.74 -0.57 -2.32
CA LEU A 129 3.90 0.30 -3.46
C LEU A 129 4.45 1.65 -3.14
N SER A 130 5.05 2.19 -4.18
CA SER A 130 5.77 3.44 -4.21
C SER A 130 5.96 3.77 -5.68
N ILE A 131 4.97 4.46 -6.26
CA ILE A 131 5.10 4.97 -7.63
C ILE A 131 4.85 6.47 -7.55
N GLY A 132 5.90 7.27 -7.79
CA GLY A 132 5.82 8.72 -7.70
C GLY A 132 5.44 9.19 -6.29
N SER A 133 4.37 9.99 -6.18
CA SER A 133 3.87 10.56 -4.92
C SER A 133 2.80 9.70 -4.23
N LEU A 134 2.65 8.42 -4.57
CA LEU A 134 1.70 7.51 -3.91
C LEU A 134 2.44 6.30 -3.33
N CYS A 135 2.17 5.98 -2.06
CA CYS A 135 2.44 4.66 -1.49
C CYS A 135 1.13 3.97 -1.16
N LEU A 136 0.99 2.71 -1.53
CA LEU A 136 -0.18 1.90 -1.17
C LEU A 136 0.28 0.54 -0.66
N ALA A 137 -0.51 -0.10 0.20
CA ALA A 137 -0.39 -1.54 0.42
C ALA A 137 -1.68 -2.26 -0.01
N PHE A 138 -1.57 -3.52 -0.37
CA PHE A 138 -2.75 -4.34 -0.73
C PHE A 138 -2.73 -5.59 0.12
N ILE A 139 -3.82 -5.90 0.83
CA ILE A 139 -3.93 -7.17 1.54
C ILE A 139 -4.63 -8.20 0.66
N TRP A 140 -3.94 -9.31 0.45
CA TRP A 140 -4.57 -10.55 0.03
C TRP A 140 -4.70 -11.53 1.20
N ARG A 141 -5.94 -11.79 1.63
CA ARG A 141 -6.25 -12.84 2.62
C ARG A 141 -6.77 -14.07 1.90
N SER A 142 -6.02 -15.17 1.97
CA SER A 142 -6.59 -16.49 1.73
C SER A 142 -7.64 -16.74 2.82
N VAL A 143 -8.89 -17.02 2.44
CA VAL A 143 -10.00 -17.18 3.40
C VAL A 143 -9.81 -18.50 4.15
N HIS A 144 -9.10 -18.45 5.28
CA HIS A 144 -9.41 -19.30 6.41
C HIS A 144 -9.68 -18.41 7.61
N ARG A 145 -10.94 -18.45 8.07
CA ARG A 145 -11.44 -17.72 9.21
C ARG A 145 -10.55 -17.99 10.42
N LEU A 146 -9.96 -16.94 10.98
CA LEU A 146 -9.80 -16.83 12.43
C LEU A 146 -10.24 -15.42 12.82
N GLY A 147 -11.31 -15.40 13.60
CA GLY A 147 -11.96 -14.19 14.09
C GLY A 147 -11.00 -13.34 14.91
N GLY A 148 -10.98 -12.04 14.63
CA GLY A 148 -10.27 -11.05 15.40
C GLY A 148 -10.75 -9.67 14.98
N ARG A 149 -11.48 -9.00 15.88
CA ARG A 149 -12.03 -7.64 15.71
C ARG A 149 -10.91 -6.62 15.46
N PRO A 150 -11.11 -5.55 14.68
CA PRO A 150 -10.15 -4.47 14.59
C PRO A 150 -10.20 -3.61 15.86
N SER A 151 -9.06 -3.42 16.54
CA SER A 151 -8.93 -2.43 17.61
C SER A 151 -8.59 -1.08 16.99
N GLN A 152 -9.38 -0.07 17.34
CA GLN A 152 -9.06 1.34 17.15
C GLN A 152 -7.83 1.72 17.98
N ALA A 153 -6.89 2.47 17.41
CA ALA A 153 -6.02 3.38 18.16
C ALA A 153 -5.36 4.38 17.18
N PHE A 154 -5.60 5.66 17.44
CA PHE A 154 -5.02 6.81 16.73
C PHE A 154 -4.04 7.54 17.67
N THR A 155 -3.17 8.34 17.05
CA THR A 155 -2.57 9.63 17.50
C THR A 155 -1.06 9.69 17.79
N SER A 156 -0.44 10.61 17.02
CA SER A 156 0.67 11.53 17.33
C SER A 156 2.04 11.26 16.68
N LEU A 157 2.44 12.10 15.70
CA LEU A 157 3.47 13.18 15.81
C LEU A 157 3.88 13.77 14.42
N LEU A 158 3.86 15.11 14.32
CA LEU A 158 4.57 16.02 13.37
C LEU A 158 4.10 16.06 11.88
N PRO A 159 4.39 17.14 11.10
CA PRO A 159 3.40 17.87 10.32
C PRO A 159 2.93 17.13 9.05
N VAL A 160 1.65 16.73 9.09
CA VAL A 160 0.70 16.53 7.98
C VAL A 160 1.30 16.04 6.66
N GLN A 161 1.69 14.76 6.64
CA GLN A 161 1.35 13.88 5.51
C GLN A 161 0.17 13.05 6.00
N ARG A 162 -1.04 13.30 5.46
CA ARG A 162 -2.28 12.73 6.01
C ARG A 162 -2.34 11.22 5.72
N PRO A 163 -2.27 10.33 6.72
CA PRO A 163 -2.78 8.98 6.54
C PRO A 163 -4.29 9.09 6.26
N LEU A 164 -4.77 8.44 5.19
CA LEU A 164 -6.16 8.53 4.71
C LEU A 164 -7.21 7.91 5.67
N ALA A 165 -6.83 7.55 6.91
CA ALA A 165 -7.67 6.85 7.88
C ALA A 165 -8.31 7.77 8.95
N ALA A 166 -8.54 9.05 8.66
CA ALA A 166 -9.17 9.99 9.60
C ALA A 166 -10.43 10.62 9.00
N PHE A 167 -11.48 9.81 8.85
CA PHE A 167 -12.85 10.30 8.69
C PHE A 167 -13.77 9.40 9.51
N GLU A 168 -13.89 9.71 10.81
CA GLU A 168 -15.08 9.39 11.59
C GLU A 168 -15.80 10.70 11.91
N THR A 169 -17.13 10.60 11.78
CA THR A 169 -18.23 11.60 11.88
C THR A 169 -18.41 12.56 10.71
#